data_AF-A0A9D5W0Q4-F1
#
_entry.id   AF-A0A9D5W0Q4-F1
#
_cell.length_a   1.000
_cell.length_b   1.000
_cell.length_c   1.000
_cell.angle_alpha   90.00
_cell.angle_beta   90.00
_cell.angle_gamma   90.00
#
_symmetry.space_group_name_H-M   'P 1'
#
loop_
_entity.id
_entity.type
_entity.pdbx_description
1 polymer ?
#
loop_
_entity_poly.entity_id
_entity_poly.type
_entity_poly.pdbx_seq_one_letter_code
_entity_poly.pdbx_strand_id
1 'polypeptide(L)'
;MEDKYVRVMCDFCADGVWSKEGAICSDELPITADLAEKLRDWNWLYDLWYDDEDRSSWVADGFGPDEFTATGLELAKEIKRQLPDWEVVFHDEMAWDRAAALEYKTGEKQDLDGERFEFAIE
;
A
#
# COMPACT_ATOMS: atom_id res chain seq x y z
N MET A 1 21.22 7.33 -12.65
CA MET A 1 20.38 8.35 -12.00
C MET A 1 19.29 7.55 -11.35
N GLU A 2 19.26 7.45 -10.03
CA GLU A 2 18.11 6.83 -9.35
C GLU A 2 16.87 7.61 -9.78
N ASP A 3 15.91 6.91 -10.39
CA ASP A 3 14.63 7.49 -10.76
C ASP A 3 13.97 8.02 -9.48
N LYS A 4 13.65 9.32 -9.43
CA LYS A 4 12.96 9.98 -8.30
C LYS A 4 11.48 9.61 -8.28
N TYR A 5 11.21 8.32 -8.08
CA TYR A 5 9.88 7.73 -8.11
C TYR A 5 9.79 6.68 -7.01
N VAL A 6 8.68 6.69 -6.30
CA VAL A 6 8.38 5.66 -5.31
C VAL A 6 6.88 5.38 -5.32
N ARG A 7 6.54 4.10 -5.42
CA ARG A 7 5.17 3.61 -5.30
C ARG A 7 5.01 2.88 -3.99
N VAL A 8 3.96 3.22 -3.25
CA VAL A 8 3.58 2.60 -1.98
C VAL A 8 2.39 1.67 -2.25
N MET A 9 2.62 0.38 -2.11
CA MET A 9 1.72 -0.70 -2.57
C MET A 9 2.17 -2.01 -1.91
N CYS A 10 1.25 -2.89 -1.49
CA CYS A 10 1.58 -4.19 -0.90
C CYS A 10 1.08 -5.35 -1.78
N ASP A 11 1.76 -5.65 -2.89
CA ASP A 11 1.35 -6.71 -3.82
C ASP A 11 1.97 -8.06 -3.44
N PHE A 12 1.18 -9.15 -3.35
CA PHE A 12 1.61 -10.55 -3.18
C PHE A 12 3.01 -10.73 -2.54
N CYS A 13 3.06 -10.72 -1.21
CA CYS A 13 4.23 -10.60 -0.31
C CYS A 13 4.63 -9.12 -0.08
N ALA A 14 4.70 -8.69 1.17
CA ALA A 14 4.67 -7.28 1.58
C ALA A 14 5.92 -6.43 1.24
N ASP A 15 6.25 -6.31 -0.03
CA ASP A 15 7.14 -5.28 -0.54
C ASP A 15 6.37 -3.97 -0.65
N GLY A 16 6.15 -3.30 0.47
CA GLY A 16 5.31 -2.08 0.54
C GLY A 16 5.79 -0.89 -0.28
N VAL A 17 7.01 -0.94 -0.81
CA VAL A 17 7.63 0.18 -1.53
C VAL A 17 8.36 -0.29 -2.78
N TRP A 18 8.12 0.41 -3.88
CA TRP A 18 8.61 0.07 -5.21
C TRP A 18 9.26 1.27 -5.88
N SER A 19 10.42 1.05 -6.49
CA SER A 19 10.97 1.92 -7.52
C SER A 19 10.46 1.50 -8.90
N LYS A 20 10.87 2.21 -9.97
CA LYS A 20 10.61 1.76 -11.34
C LYS A 20 11.32 0.46 -11.72
N GLU A 21 12.33 0.06 -10.94
CA GLU A 21 13.12 -1.15 -11.17
C GLU A 21 12.57 -2.37 -10.40
N GLY A 22 11.61 -2.16 -9.49
CA GLY A 22 11.01 -3.20 -8.65
C GLY A 22 10.91 -2.80 -7.18
N ALA A 23 10.59 -3.78 -6.34
CA ALA A 23 10.57 -3.66 -4.89
C ALA A 23 11.90 -3.10 -4.36
N ILE A 24 11.83 -2.21 -3.38
CA ILE A 24 12.98 -1.60 -2.71
C ILE A 24 12.80 -1.67 -1.20
N CYS A 25 13.87 -1.93 -0.46
CA CYS A 25 13.82 -1.90 0.98
C CYS A 25 13.59 -0.46 1.47
N SER A 26 12.72 -0.26 2.46
CA SER A 26 12.46 1.08 3.01
C SER A 26 13.72 1.73 3.60
N ASP A 27 14.70 0.94 4.05
CA ASP A 27 16.00 1.41 4.54
C ASP A 27 16.92 1.97 3.45
N GLU A 28 16.66 1.65 2.18
CA GLU A 28 17.42 2.14 1.03
C GLU A 28 16.89 3.49 0.52
N LEU A 29 15.72 3.91 0.98
CA LEU A 29 15.15 5.21 0.64
C LEU A 29 15.85 6.33 1.43
N PRO A 30 16.02 7.52 0.82
CA PRO A 30 16.58 8.69 1.49
C PRO A 30 15.59 9.36 2.47
N ILE A 31 14.97 8.58 3.35
CA ILE A 31 13.99 8.97 4.37
C ILE A 31 14.56 8.74 5.78
N THR A 32 13.83 9.18 6.81
CA THR A 32 14.20 8.94 8.20
C THR A 32 14.07 7.47 8.59
N ALA A 33 14.93 7.00 9.50
CA ALA A 33 14.87 5.65 10.06
C ALA A 33 13.50 5.33 10.68
N ASP A 34 12.90 6.30 11.38
CA ASP A 34 11.55 6.18 11.96
C ASP A 34 10.47 5.93 10.89
N LEU A 35 10.59 6.54 9.70
CA LEU A 35 9.64 6.30 8.60
C LEU A 35 9.90 4.94 7.95
N ALA A 36 11.17 4.58 7.76
CA ALA A 36 11.55 3.27 7.24
C ALA A 36 11.03 2.14 8.14
N GLU A 37 11.08 2.31 9.46
CA GLU A 37 10.52 1.37 10.45
C GLU A 37 9.01 1.24 10.32
N LYS A 38 8.27 2.35 10.26
CA LYS A 38 6.81 2.32 10.07
C LYS A 38 6.40 1.64 8.77
N LEU A 39 7.17 1.81 7.69
CA LEU A 39 6.93 1.11 6.43
C LEU A 39 7.13 -0.40 6.60
N ARG A 40 8.19 -0.84 7.29
CA ARG A 40 8.39 -2.27 7.60
C ARG A 40 7.26 -2.85 8.45
N ASP A 41 6.82 -2.11 9.48
CA ASP A 41 5.72 -2.56 10.34
C ASP A 41 4.41 -2.66 9.55
N TRP A 42 4.13 -1.68 8.70
CA TRP A 42 2.97 -1.70 7.81
C TRP A 42 3.01 -2.91 6.86
N ASN A 43 4.16 -3.17 6.24
CA ASN A 43 4.38 -4.35 5.40
C ASN A 43 4.15 -5.65 6.17
N TRP A 44 4.77 -5.77 7.35
CA TRP A 44 4.64 -6.95 8.18
C TRP A 44 3.20 -7.21 8.62
N LEU A 45 2.42 -6.16 8.90
CA LEU A 45 0.99 -6.28 9.18
C LEU A 45 0.20 -6.80 7.98
N TYR A 46 0.57 -6.42 6.75
CA TYR A 46 -0.04 -6.99 5.55
C TYR A 46 0.24 -8.48 5.44
N ASP A 47 1.51 -8.90 5.59
CA ASP A 47 1.88 -10.32 5.50
C ASP A 47 1.12 -11.16 6.53
N LEU A 48 1.05 -10.69 7.78
CA LEU A 48 0.29 -11.38 8.84
C LEU A 48 -1.19 -11.53 8.49
N TRP A 49 -1.80 -10.49 7.93
CA TRP A 49 -3.21 -10.52 7.54
C TRP A 49 -3.46 -11.37 6.29
N TYR A 50 -2.53 -11.34 5.34
CA TYR A 50 -2.65 -12.06 4.07
C TYR A 50 -2.54 -13.57 4.26
N ASP A 51 -1.61 -14.01 5.12
CA ASP A 51 -1.35 -15.42 5.44
C ASP A 51 -2.36 -16.03 6.43
N ASP A 52 -3.17 -15.20 7.11
CA ASP A 52 -4.18 -15.70 8.04
C ASP A 52 -5.40 -16.30 7.30
N GLU A 53 -5.69 -17.58 7.57
CA GLU A 53 -6.86 -18.28 7.02
C GLU A 53 -8.19 -17.72 7.55
N ASP A 54 -8.21 -17.09 8.73
CA ASP A 54 -9.37 -16.46 9.35
C ASP A 54 -9.23 -14.93 9.42
N ARG A 55 -9.22 -14.29 8.25
CA ARG A 55 -9.26 -12.83 8.09
C ARG A 55 -10.45 -12.16 8.79
N SER A 56 -11.48 -12.91 9.18
CA SER A 56 -12.66 -12.36 9.88
C SER A 56 -12.36 -11.98 11.32
N SER A 57 -11.36 -12.61 11.93
CA SER A 57 -10.86 -12.28 13.27
C SER A 57 -10.23 -10.89 13.34
N TRP A 58 -9.41 -10.53 12.35
CA TRP A 58 -8.76 -9.22 12.23
C TRP A 58 -9.77 -8.07 12.16
N VAL A 59 -10.84 -8.24 11.38
CA VAL A 59 -11.93 -7.25 11.30
C VAL A 59 -12.64 -7.09 12.65
N ALA A 60 -12.81 -8.18 13.41
CA ALA A 60 -13.39 -8.13 14.74
C ALA A 60 -12.48 -7.42 15.77
N ASP A 61 -11.17 -7.50 15.57
CA ASP A 61 -10.15 -6.85 16.40
C ASP A 61 -9.85 -5.39 15.99
N GLY A 62 -10.59 -4.86 15.01
CA GLY A 62 -10.43 -3.48 14.55
C GLY A 62 -9.22 -3.26 13.64
N PHE A 63 -8.79 -4.32 12.94
CA PHE A 63 -7.88 -4.24 11.81
C PHE A 63 -8.63 -4.65 10.54
N GLY A 64 -9.11 -3.66 9.82
CA GLY A 64 -9.79 -3.78 8.55
C GLY A 64 -8.97 -3.22 7.40
N PRO A 65 -9.32 -3.59 6.16
CA PRO A 65 -8.65 -3.05 4.97
C PRO A 65 -8.67 -1.51 4.89
N ASP A 66 -9.69 -0.85 5.47
CA ASP A 66 -9.76 0.62 5.49
C ASP A 66 -8.69 1.25 6.39
N GLU A 67 -8.42 0.66 7.56
CA GLU A 67 -7.41 1.16 8.50
C GLU A 67 -6.01 0.92 7.96
N PHE A 68 -5.80 -0.21 7.27
CA PHE A 68 -4.57 -0.50 6.56
C PHE A 68 -4.31 0.51 5.43
N THR A 69 -5.31 0.78 4.58
CA THR A 69 -5.23 1.77 3.50
C THR A 69 -4.99 3.18 4.05
N ALA A 70 -5.71 3.57 5.10
CA ALA A 70 -5.52 4.89 5.72
C ALA A 70 -4.09 5.06 6.25
N THR A 71 -3.53 4.01 6.86
CA THR A 71 -2.14 4.00 7.34
C THR A 71 -1.17 4.12 6.17
N GLY A 72 -1.34 3.33 5.11
CA GLY A 72 -0.50 3.39 3.90
C GLY A 72 -0.51 4.77 3.24
N LEU A 73 -1.68 5.41 3.15
CA LEU A 73 -1.80 6.76 2.61
C LEU A 73 -1.07 7.81 3.45
N GLU A 74 -1.16 7.74 4.78
CA GLU A 74 -0.42 8.65 5.65
C GLU A 74 1.10 8.43 5.56
N LEU A 75 1.55 7.18 5.37
CA LEU A 75 2.95 6.87 5.09
C LEU A 75 3.41 7.46 3.75
N ALA A 76 2.62 7.31 2.69
CA ALA A 76 2.90 7.90 1.38
C ALA A 76 3.01 9.44 1.45
N LYS A 77 2.11 10.08 2.20
CA LYS A 77 2.20 11.53 2.47
C LYS A 77 3.46 11.92 3.22
N GLU A 78 3.86 11.14 4.22
CA GLU A 78 5.10 11.40 4.95
C GLU A 78 6.35 11.21 4.06
N ILE A 79 6.36 10.19 3.19
CA ILE A 79 7.41 10.02 2.18
C ILE A 79 7.48 11.26 1.28
N LYS A 80 6.34 11.75 0.77
CA LYS A 80 6.28 12.96 -0.05
C LYS A 80 6.80 14.20 0.67
N ARG A 81 6.51 14.34 1.97
CA ARG A 81 7.05 15.44 2.79
C ARG A 81 8.58 15.39 2.89
N GLN A 82 9.16 14.21 3.02
CA GLN A 82 10.62 14.04 3.10
C GLN A 82 11.31 14.08 1.74
N LEU A 83 10.61 13.68 0.68
CA LEU A 83 11.07 13.61 -0.71
C LEU A 83 10.21 14.48 -1.63
N PRO A 84 10.20 15.82 -1.46
CA PRO A 84 9.27 16.69 -2.18
C PRO A 84 9.45 16.68 -3.71
N ASP A 85 10.69 16.46 -4.17
CA ASP A 85 11.02 16.37 -5.60
C ASP A 85 10.71 15.01 -6.23
N TRP A 86 10.30 14.02 -5.43
CA TRP A 86 10.01 12.68 -5.93
C TRP A 86 8.53 12.57 -6.29
N GLU A 87 8.26 11.82 -7.34
CA GLU A 87 6.92 11.33 -7.63
C GLU A 87 6.60 10.21 -6.63
N VAL A 88 5.56 10.41 -5.82
CA VAL A 88 5.09 9.43 -4.85
C VAL A 88 3.70 9.00 -5.26
N VAL A 89 3.52 7.71 -5.53
CA VAL A 89 2.23 7.13 -5.90
C VAL A 89 1.77 6.19 -4.79
N PHE A 90 0.54 6.34 -4.30
CA PHE A 90 -0.07 5.39 -3.38
C PHE A 90 -1.09 4.53 -4.13
N HIS A 91 -1.01 3.20 -3.97
CA HIS A 91 -1.94 2.23 -4.55
C HIS A 91 -2.84 1.64 -3.45
N ASP A 92 -4.16 1.87 -3.55
CA ASP A 92 -5.17 1.30 -2.64
C ASP A 92 -5.62 -0.09 -3.08
N GLU A 93 -4.76 -1.09 -2.85
CA GLU A 93 -5.04 -2.48 -3.24
C GLU A 93 -6.25 -3.06 -2.53
N MET A 94 -6.52 -2.63 -1.30
CA MET A 94 -7.66 -3.12 -0.54
C MET A 94 -8.98 -2.72 -1.17
N ALA A 95 -9.06 -1.52 -1.76
CA ALA A 95 -10.23 -1.11 -2.51
C ALA A 95 -10.38 -1.90 -3.82
N TRP A 96 -9.26 -2.26 -4.47
CA TRP A 96 -9.27 -3.14 -5.65
C TRP A 96 -9.78 -4.55 -5.31
N ASP A 97 -9.23 -5.18 -4.28
CA ASP A 97 -9.62 -6.51 -3.80
C ASP A 97 -11.10 -6.58 -3.39
N ARG A 98 -11.60 -5.55 -2.69
CA ARG A 98 -13.01 -5.45 -2.33
C ARG A 98 -13.91 -5.39 -3.55
N ALA A 99 -13.52 -4.62 -4.56
CA ALA A 99 -14.30 -4.49 -5.77
C ALA A 99 -14.29 -5.78 -6.61
N ALA A 100 -13.14 -6.45 -6.71
CA ALA A 100 -13.03 -7.76 -7.33
C ALA A 100 -13.87 -8.82 -6.60
N ALA A 101 -13.85 -8.82 -5.26
CA ALA A 101 -14.67 -9.72 -4.45
C ALA A 101 -16.18 -9.45 -4.61
N LEU A 102 -16.57 -8.19 -4.80
CA LEU A 102 -17.95 -7.81 -5.05
C LEU A 102 -18.40 -8.24 -6.45
N GLU A 103 -17.58 -8.03 -7.48
CA GLU A 103 -17.84 -8.53 -8.85
C GLU A 103 -18.00 -10.05 -8.86
N TYR A 104 -17.11 -10.80 -8.18
CA TYR A 104 -17.23 -12.25 -8.08
C TYR A 104 -18.55 -12.69 -7.43
N LYS A 105 -19.00 -12.00 -6.38
CA LYS A 105 -20.24 -12.33 -5.66
C LYS A 105 -21.51 -11.94 -6.43
N THR A 106 -21.47 -10.86 -7.20
CA THR A 106 -22.67 -10.26 -7.82
C THR A 106 -22.78 -10.54 -9.32
N GLY A 107 -21.67 -10.85 -9.99
CA GLY A 107 -21.56 -10.95 -11.44
C GLY A 107 -21.58 -9.58 -12.15
N GLU A 108 -21.61 -8.47 -11.42
CA GLU A 108 -21.60 -7.13 -11.97
C GLU A 108 -20.16 -6.61 -12.06
N LYS A 109 -19.73 -6.31 -13.29
CA LYS A 109 -18.44 -5.66 -13.53
C LYS A 109 -18.39 -4.32 -12.84
N GLN A 110 -17.41 -4.15 -11.96
CA GLN A 110 -17.06 -2.84 -11.43
C GLN A 110 -16.13 -2.17 -12.44
N ASP A 111 -16.37 -0.90 -12.76
CA ASP A 111 -15.46 -0.11 -13.60
C ASP A 111 -14.26 0.29 -12.73
N LEU A 112 -13.27 -0.60 -12.68
CA LEU A 112 -12.08 -0.53 -11.84
C LEU A 112 -10.87 -0.04 -12.63
N ASP A 113 -11.06 0.98 -13.48
CA ASP A 113 -9.94 1.61 -14.17
C ASP A 113 -8.88 1.98 -13.11
N GLY A 114 -7.69 1.35 -13.24
CA GLY A 114 -6.65 1.29 -12.21
C GLY A 114 -6.09 2.65 -11.77
N GLU A 115 -6.37 3.72 -12.52
CA GLU A 115 -6.05 5.10 -12.14
C GLU A 115 -6.82 5.59 -10.90
N ARG A 116 -7.93 4.93 -10.53
CA ARG A 116 -8.73 5.33 -9.38
C ARG A 116 -8.22 4.79 -8.04
N PHE A 117 -7.22 3.91 -8.06
CA PHE A 117 -6.59 3.37 -6.86
C PHE A 117 -5.14 3.80 -6.73
N GLU A 118 -4.53 4.26 -7.82
CA GLU A 118 -3.22 4.90 -7.83
C GLU A 118 -3.35 6.42 -7.81
N PHE A 119 -2.80 7.07 -6.79
CA PHE A 119 -2.85 8.52 -6.67
C PHE A 119 -1.45 9.10 -6.48
N ALA A 120 -1.10 10.08 -7.32
CA ALA A 120 0.06 10.91 -7.08
C ALA A 120 -0.19 11.77 -5.83
N ILE A 121 0.73 11.71 -4.89
CA ILE A 121 0.72 12.55 -3.70
C ILE A 121 1.38 13.88 -4.06
N GLU A 122 0.61 14.96 -4.04
CA GLU A 122 1.07 16.33 -4.30
C GLU A 122 1.78 16.97 -3.09
#